data_AF-A0A842TJT7-F1
#
_entry.id   AF-A0A842TJT7-F1
#
_cell.length_a   1.000
_cell.length_b   1.000
_cell.length_c   1.000
_cell.angle_alpha   90.00
_cell.angle_beta   90.00
_cell.angle_gamma   90.00
#
_symmetry.space_group_name_H-M   'P 1'
#
loop_
_entity.id
_entity.type
_entity.pdbx_description
1 polymer ?
#
loop_
_entity_poly.entity_id
_entity_poly.type
_entity_poly.pdbx_seq_one_letter_code
_entity_poly.pdbx_strand_id
1 'polypeptide(L)'
;MKKIESISDDMTNKEMKLSGKVVNCKAGPCIQLKDGNIIYVQGLRDVYIGKNISIMGILKIKKIIPDPKVNQDGAISAGAHGKQYVLEDIKNIKVQ
;
A
#
# COMPACT_ATOMS: atom_id res chain seq x y z
N MET A 1 17.84 6.52 10.90
CA MET A 1 16.48 6.36 10.36
C MET A 1 15.96 4.98 10.69
N LYS A 2 14.80 4.86 11.35
CA LYS A 2 14.25 3.55 11.78
C LYS A 2 13.67 2.82 10.57
N LYS A 3 14.07 1.57 10.37
CA LYS A 3 13.44 0.65 9.42
C LYS A 3 12.14 0.18 10.05
N ILE A 4 11.02 0.39 9.38
CA ILE A 4 9.70 0.11 9.93
C ILE A 4 9.16 -1.16 9.25
N GLU A 5 8.88 -2.18 10.05
CA GLU A 5 8.39 -3.50 9.60
C GLU A 5 6.90 -3.71 9.93
N SER A 6 6.26 -2.76 10.61
CA SER A 6 4.82 -2.69 10.93
C SER A 6 4.34 -1.24 11.01
N ILE A 7 3.05 -0.99 10.75
CA ILE A 7 2.47 0.37 10.67
C ILE A 7 1.35 0.59 11.69
N SER A 8 1.23 1.83 12.16
CA SER A 8 0.15 2.29 13.03
C SER A 8 -0.32 3.70 12.64
N ASP A 9 -1.54 4.07 13.04
CA ASP A 9 -2.21 5.31 12.62
C ASP A 9 -1.42 6.59 12.98
N ASP A 10 -0.66 6.58 14.08
CA ASP A 10 0.19 7.69 14.53
C ASP A 10 1.37 7.99 13.60
N MET A 11 1.64 7.10 12.64
CA MET A 11 2.70 7.25 11.64
C MET A 11 2.24 8.01 10.39
N THR A 12 0.95 8.38 10.32
CA THR A 12 0.38 9.14 9.21
C THR A 12 1.04 10.52 9.06
N ASN A 13 1.22 10.95 7.82
CA ASN A 13 1.90 12.19 7.40
C ASN A 13 3.39 12.28 7.75
N LYS A 14 4.03 11.15 8.07
CA LYS A 14 5.47 11.09 8.32
C LYS A 14 6.19 10.43 7.15
N GLU A 15 7.40 10.92 6.88
CA GLU A 15 8.31 10.24 5.98
C GLU A 15 8.84 8.97 6.64
N MET A 16 8.79 7.85 5.90
CA MET A 16 9.20 6.57 6.41
C MET A 16 9.79 5.67 5.34
N LYS A 17 10.62 4.74 5.80
CA LYS A 17 11.26 3.72 4.99
C LYS A 17 10.57 2.38 5.24
N LEU A 18 9.95 1.85 4.19
CA LEU A 18 9.27 0.57 4.19
C LEU A 18 10.11 -0.47 3.47
N SER A 19 10.02 -1.73 3.91
CA SER A 19 10.67 -2.86 3.26
C SER A 19 9.71 -4.03 3.22
N GLY A 20 9.55 -4.63 2.04
CA GLY A 20 8.61 -5.73 1.86
C GLY A 20 8.59 -6.25 0.43
N LYS A 21 7.73 -7.22 0.19
CA LYS A 21 7.56 -7.83 -1.13
C LYS A 21 6.56 -7.02 -1.94
N VAL A 22 6.89 -6.70 -3.17
CA VAL A 22 5.91 -6.07 -4.08
C VAL A 22 4.94 -7.13 -4.57
N VAL A 23 3.66 -6.87 -4.38
CA VAL A 23 2.55 -7.75 -4.78
C VAL A 23 1.60 -7.01 -5.70
N ASN A 24 0.94 -7.75 -6.57
CA ASN A 24 -0.08 -7.18 -7.44
C ASN A 24 -1.40 -7.03 -6.69
N CYS A 25 -1.94 -5.82 -6.60
CA CYS A 25 -3.28 -5.55 -6.08
C CYS A 25 -4.20 -5.08 -7.22
N LYS A 26 -5.52 -5.11 -6.98
CA LYS A 26 -6.51 -4.61 -7.96
C LYS A 26 -6.29 -3.14 -8.37
N ALA A 27 -5.72 -2.33 -7.49
CA ALA A 27 -5.44 -0.92 -7.73
C ALA A 27 -4.02 -0.63 -8.26
N GLY A 28 -3.20 -1.66 -8.48
CA GLY A 28 -1.80 -1.57 -8.89
C GLY A 28 -0.82 -2.17 -7.87
N PRO A 29 0.50 -1.95 -8.04
CA PRO A 29 1.52 -2.52 -7.15
C PRO A 29 1.40 -2.05 -5.70
N CYS A 30 1.41 -3.00 -4.79
CA CYS A 30 1.47 -2.75 -3.35
C CYS A 30 2.75 -3.34 -2.74
N ILE A 31 3.12 -2.89 -1.55
CA ILE A 31 4.13 -3.58 -0.73
C ILE A 31 3.41 -4.35 0.37
N GLN A 32 3.70 -5.64 0.45
CA GLN A 32 3.36 -6.50 1.58
C GLN A 32 4.51 -6.47 2.59
N LEU A 33 4.23 -5.99 3.80
CA LEU A 33 5.14 -6.01 4.93
C LEU A 33 5.22 -7.39 5.57
N LYS A 34 6.20 -7.59 6.46
CA LYS A 34 6.41 -8.87 7.16
C LYS A 34 5.25 -9.28 8.04
N ASP A 35 4.56 -8.31 8.64
CA ASP A 35 3.36 -8.53 9.47
C ASP A 35 2.10 -8.84 8.65
N GLY A 36 2.22 -8.90 7.31
CA GLY A 36 1.13 -9.17 6.40
C GLY A 36 0.36 -7.92 5.95
N ASN A 37 0.64 -6.74 6.52
CA ASN A 37 -0.01 -5.50 6.11
C ASN A 37 0.33 -5.15 4.66
N ILE A 38 -0.68 -4.71 3.91
CA ILE A 38 -0.55 -4.32 2.51
C ILE A 38 -0.68 -2.81 2.40
N ILE A 39 0.32 -2.18 1.80
CA ILE A 39 0.38 -0.73 1.60
C ILE A 39 0.36 -0.46 0.10
N TYR A 40 -0.61 0.33 -0.36
CA TYR A 40 -0.61 0.79 -1.73
C TYR A 40 0.51 1.82 -1.93
N VAL A 41 1.29 1.69 -3.00
CA VAL A 41 2.43 2.58 -3.24
C VAL A 41 2.17 3.40 -4.49
N GLN A 42 1.83 4.68 -4.31
CA GLN A 42 1.47 5.55 -5.41
C GLN A 42 2.68 5.79 -6.32
N GLY A 43 2.53 5.49 -7.61
CA GLY A 43 3.57 5.67 -8.62
C GLY A 43 4.59 4.53 -8.69
N LEU A 44 4.41 3.45 -7.92
CA LEU A 44 5.25 2.26 -8.05
C LEU A 44 4.91 1.51 -9.36
N ARG A 45 5.95 1.11 -10.10
CA ARG A 45 5.81 0.45 -11.40
C ARG A 45 5.72 -1.06 -11.28
N ASP A 46 5.01 -1.71 -12.20
CA ASP A 46 4.80 -3.16 -12.23
C ASP A 46 6.10 -3.99 -12.37
N VAL A 47 7.17 -3.39 -12.88
CA VAL A 47 8.51 -4.02 -13.00
C VAL A 47 9.10 -4.50 -11.66
N TYR A 48 8.55 -4.03 -10.54
CA TYR A 48 8.96 -4.45 -9.21
C TYR A 48 8.15 -5.61 -8.64
N ILE A 49 7.03 -6.00 -9.25
CA ILE A 49 6.17 -7.10 -8.77
C ILE A 49 6.99 -8.37 -8.57
N GLY A 50 6.78 -9.03 -7.42
CA GLY A 50 7.50 -10.23 -7.01
C GLY A 50 8.84 -9.97 -6.33
N LYS A 51 9.40 -8.77 -6.45
CA LYS A 51 10.70 -8.42 -5.84
C LYS A 51 10.54 -7.96 -4.39
N ASN A 52 11.57 -8.21 -3.58
CA ASN A 52 11.71 -7.54 -2.29
C ASN A 52 12.35 -6.17 -2.53
N ILE A 53 11.71 -5.12 -2.04
CA ILE A 53 12.23 -3.76 -2.18
C ILE A 53 12.26 -3.04 -0.84
N SER A 54 13.10 -2.02 -0.77
CA SER A 54 13.10 -1.01 0.27
C SER A 54 12.85 0.35 -0.38
N ILE A 55 11.86 1.09 0.11
CA ILE A 55 11.41 2.36 -0.47
C ILE A 55 11.17 3.39 0.62
N MET A 56 11.35 4.66 0.29
CA MET A 56 10.98 5.77 1.16
C MET A 56 9.81 6.55 0.57
N GLY A 57 8.96 7.11 1.44
CA GLY A 57 7.87 8.00 1.04
C GLY A 57 7.11 8.53 2.25
N ILE A 58 6.03 9.26 2.01
CA ILE A 58 5.14 9.81 3.04
C ILE A 58 3.93 8.88 3.19
N LEU A 59 3.73 8.32 4.38
CA LEU A 59 2.57 7.47 4.65
C LEU A 59 1.32 8.33 4.86
N LYS A 60 0.24 8.00 4.18
CA LYS A 60 -1.08 8.65 4.33
C LYS A 60 -2.16 7.59 4.48
N ILE A 61 -3.27 7.97 5.10
CA ILE A 61 -4.48 7.17 5.19
C ILE A 61 -5.54 7.81 4.28
N LYS A 62 -5.93 7.12 3.21
CA LYS A 62 -6.86 7.65 2.19
C LYS A 62 -7.92 6.62 1.80
N LYS A 63 -9.09 7.10 1.40
CA LYS A 63 -10.11 6.26 0.73
C LYS A 63 -9.76 6.21 -0.76
N ILE A 64 -9.15 5.12 -1.20
CA ILE A 64 -8.79 4.93 -2.63
C ILE A 64 -9.60 3.82 -3.29
N ILE A 65 -10.08 2.85 -2.50
CA ILE A 65 -10.96 1.78 -2.98
C ILE A 65 -12.41 2.19 -2.66
N PRO A 66 -13.31 2.21 -3.65
CA PRO A 66 -14.72 2.50 -3.39
C PRO A 66 -15.31 1.47 -2.44
N ASP A 67 -16.33 1.88 -1.69
CA ASP A 67 -17.11 0.93 -0.90
C ASP A 67 -17.80 -0.08 -1.82
N PRO A 68 -17.87 -1.36 -1.43
CA PRO A 68 -18.68 -2.34 -2.13
C PRO A 68 -20.13 -1.85 -2.23
N LYS A 69 -20.70 -1.97 -3.43
CA LYS A 69 -22.11 -1.71 -3.70
C LYS A 69 -22.82 -3.03 -3.95
N VAL A 70 -24.02 -3.16 -3.41
CA VAL A 70 -24.92 -4.28 -3.68
C VAL A 70 -26.00 -3.78 -4.64
N ASN A 71 -26.19 -4.46 -5.77
CA ASN A 71 -27.26 -4.12 -6.72
C ASN A 71 -28.59 -4.79 -6.31
N GLN A 72 -29.66 -4.52 -7.06
CA GLN A 72 -31.00 -5.06 -6.79
C GLN A 72 -31.06 -6.60 -6.88
N ASP A 73 -30.14 -7.22 -7.62
CA ASP A 73 -30.03 -8.67 -7.79
C ASP A 73 -29.14 -9.34 -6.72
N GLY A 74 -28.60 -8.57 -5.78
CA GLY A 74 -27.71 -9.08 -4.72
C GLY A 74 -26.24 -9.26 -5.13
N ALA A 75 -25.83 -8.81 -6.32
CA ALA A 75 -24.43 -8.82 -6.74
C ALA A 75 -23.61 -7.76 -5.99
N ILE A 76 -22.42 -8.13 -5.51
CA ILE A 76 -21.54 -7.27 -4.72
C ILE A 76 -20.34 -6.83 -5.57
N SER A 77 -20.13 -5.51 -5.69
CA SER A 77 -18.97 -4.98 -6.43
C SER A 77 -17.66 -5.23 -5.69
N ALA A 78 -16.56 -5.38 -6.43
CA ALA A 78 -15.22 -5.40 -5.85
C ALA A 78 -14.86 -4.04 -5.24
N GLY A 79 -14.98 -3.93 -3.92
CA GLY A 79 -14.63 -2.75 -3.14
C GLY A 79 -13.96 -3.11 -1.82
N ALA A 80 -13.65 -2.11 -1.01
CA ALA A 80 -13.17 -2.31 0.35
C ALA A 80 -13.74 -1.23 1.26
N HIS A 81 -14.27 -1.64 2.42
CA HIS A 81 -14.68 -0.72 3.46
C HIS A 81 -13.46 -0.08 4.15
N GLY A 82 -13.67 1.10 4.73
CA GLY A 82 -12.62 1.83 5.45
C GLY A 82 -11.61 2.54 4.54
N LYS A 83 -10.58 3.11 5.15
CA LYS A 83 -9.46 3.79 4.48
C LYS A 83 -8.29 2.82 4.33
N GLN A 84 -7.43 3.11 3.37
CA GLN A 84 -6.24 2.32 3.05
C GLN A 84 -4.98 3.12 3.38
N TYR A 85 -3.92 2.42 3.75
CA TYR A 85 -2.58 2.98 3.84
C TYR A 85 -2.00 3.16 2.44
N VAL A 86 -1.53 4.39 2.18
CA VAL A 86 -0.93 4.79 0.91
C VAL A 86 0.43 5.41 1.19
N LEU A 87 1.46 4.92 0.50
CA LEU A 87 2.77 5.57 0.48
C LEU A 87 2.84 6.49 -0.74
N GLU A 88 2.98 7.78 -0.50
CA GLU A 88 3.10 8.82 -1.52
C GLU A 88 4.51 9.41 -1.55
N ASP A 89 4.79 10.24 -2.56
CA ASP A 89 6.05 10.98 -2.69
C ASP A 89 7.28 10.06 -2.61
N ILE A 90 7.18 8.93 -3.32
CA ILE A 90 8.15 7.85 -3.22
C ILE A 90 9.53 8.21 -3.78
N LYS A 91 10.58 7.75 -3.09
CA LYS A 91 11.97 7.93 -3.50
C LYS A 91 12.86 6.79 -2.97
N ASN A 92 14.09 6.73 -3.48
CA ASN A 92 15.13 5.82 -3.02
C ASN A 92 14.73 4.33 -3.06
N ILE A 93 14.07 3.89 -4.14
CA ILE A 93 13.73 2.49 -4.36
C ILE A 93 15.01 1.66 -4.49
N LYS A 94 15.17 0.65 -3.64
CA LYS A 94 16.26 -0.33 -3.71
C LYS A 94 15.69 -1.74 -3.78
N VAL A 95 16.10 -2.50 -4.79
CA VAL A 95 15.79 -3.93 -4.90
C VAL A 95 16.78 -4.71 -4.03
N GLN A 96 16.28 -5.73 -3.32
CA GLN A 96 17.05 -6.64 -2.48
C GLN A 96 17.25 -7.99 -3.14
#